data_AF-A0A1V5NET3-F1
#
_entry.id   AF-A0A1V5NET3-F1
#
_cell.length_a   1.000
_cell.length_b   1.000
_cell.length_c   1.000
_cell.angle_alpha   90.00
_cell.angle_beta   90.00
_cell.angle_gamma   90.00
#
_symmetry.space_group_name_H-M   'P 1'
#
loop_
_entity.id
_entity.type
_entity.pdbx_description
1 polymer ?
#
loop_
_entity_poly.entity_id
_entity_poly.type
_entity_poly.pdbx_seq_one_letter_code
_entity_poly.pdbx_strand_id
1 'polypeptide(L)' 'MELIDLFGKIIVVEQIPPWSQLKNVDISELSSGIYILKIRWGNNVVYGKVMKE' A
#
# COMPACT_ATOMS: atom_id res chain seq x y z
N MET A 1 -2.94 -6.05 0.47
CA MET A 1 -2.38 -4.72 0.12
C MET A 1 -1.03 -4.63 0.79
N GLU A 2 -0.03 -4.18 0.06
CA GLU A 2 1.33 -4.02 0.54
C GLU A 2 1.77 -2.58 0.25
N LEU A 3 2.38 -1.91 1.23
CA LEU A 3 3.08 -0.65 1.03
C LEU A 3 4.57 -0.92 1.14
N ILE A 4 5.32 -0.54 0.11
CA ILE A 4 6.71 -0.93 -0.10
C ILE A 4 7.54 0.35 -0.23
N ASP A 5 8.72 0.42 0.40
CA ASP A 5 9.64 1.53 0.19
C ASP A 5 10.42 1.41 -1.14
N LEU A 6 11.21 2.44 -1.46
CA LEU A 6 12.03 2.45 -2.68
C LEU A 6 13.13 1.37 -2.71
N PHE A 7 13.46 0.78 -1.57
CA PHE A 7 14.44 -0.30 -1.46
C PHE A 7 13.80 -1.69 -1.52
N GLY A 8 12.48 -1.77 -1.71
CA GLY A 8 11.75 -3.02 -1.81
C GLY A 8 11.35 -3.63 -0.47
N LYS A 9 11.56 -2.93 0.65
CA LYS A 9 11.11 -3.39 1.97
C LYS A 9 9.61 -3.17 2.10
N ILE A 10 8.89 -4.22 2.47
CA ILE A 10 7.47 -4.15 2.79
C ILE A 10 7.33 -3.51 4.18
N ILE A 11 6.60 -2.41 4.26
CA ILE A 11 6.38 -1.66 5.51
C ILE A 11 5.01 -1.98 6.10
N VAL A 12 3.97 -2.03 5.26
CA VAL A 12 2.60 -2.32 5.69
C VAL A 12 2.07 -3.50 4.89
N VAL A 13 1.40 -4.42 5.59
CA VAL A 13 0.61 -5.49 4.97
C VAL A 13 -0.78 -5.46 5.57
N GLU A 14 -1.79 -5.25 4.73
CA GLU A 14 -3.19 -5.24 5.12
C GLU A 14 -4.01 -6.19 4.26
N GLN A 15 -4.92 -6.92 4.88
CA GLN A 15 -5.91 -7.72 4.16
C GLN A 15 -7.11 -6.84 3.82
N ILE A 16 -7.49 -6.82 2.54
CA ILE A 16 -8.69 -6.13 2.06
C ILE A 16 -9.75 -7.19 1.79
N PRO A 17 -10.89 -7.18 2.50
CA PRO A 17 -11.99 -8.09 2.21
C PRO A 17 -12.51 -7.91 0.77
N PRO A 18 -12.94 -8.97 0.07
CA PRO A 18 -13.36 -8.89 -1.34
C PRO A 18 -14.56 -7.97 -1.60
N TRP A 19 -15.40 -7.73 -0.58
CA TRP A 19 -16.57 -6.85 -0.65
C TRP A 19 -16.25 -5.39 -0.27
N SER A 20 -15.01 -5.10 0.12
CA SER A 20 -14.60 -3.76 0.53
C SER A 20 -14.40 -2.85 -0.69
N GLN A 21 -15.13 -1.75 -0.74
CA GLN A 21 -14.94 -0.71 -1.77
C GLN A 21 -13.90 0.34 -1.35
N LEU A 22 -13.70 0.53 -0.04
CA LEU A 22 -12.79 1.51 0.54
C LEU A 22 -12.11 0.93 1.77
N LYS A 23 -10.81 1.19 1.91
CA LYS A 23 -10.01 0.89 3.10
C LYS A 23 -9.10 2.09 3.38
N ASN A 24 -9.22 2.64 4.58
CA ASN A 24 -8.29 3.66 5.09
C ASN A 24 -7.08 2.98 5.72
N VAL A 25 -5.91 3.58 5.54
CA VAL A 25 -4.64 3.09 6.06
C VAL A 25 -3.93 4.28 6.67
N ASP A 26 -3.59 4.18 7.95
CA ASP A 26 -2.79 5.22 8.60
C ASP A 26 -1.32 5.06 8.20
N ILE A 27 -0.73 6.17 7.74
CA ILE A 27 0.68 6.25 7.34
C ILE A 27 1.40 7.37 8.10
N SER A 28 0.82 7.86 9.20
CA SER A 28 1.34 8.97 10.00
C SER A 28 2.77 8.73 10.50
N GLU A 29 3.08 7.51 10.94
CA GLU A 29 4.39 7.11 11.45
C GLU A 29 5.46 6.89 10.37
N LEU A 30 5.09 6.93 9.08
CA LEU A 30 6.06 6.77 8.00
C LEU A 30 6.88 8.05 7.81
N SER A 31 8.16 7.90 7.50
CA SER A 31 8.99 9.03 7.10
C SER A 31 8.45 9.71 5.83
N SER A 32 8.78 10.97 5.63
CA SER A 32 8.52 11.63 4.33
C SER A 32 9.30 10.91 3.23
N GLY A 33 8.67 10.74 2.07
CA GLY A 33 9.25 10.01 0.96
C GLY A 33 8.24 9.43 -0.03
N ILE A 34 8.76 8.56 -0.89
CA ILE A 34 7.97 7.87 -1.92
C ILE A 34 7.82 6.41 -1.50
N TYR A 35 6.60 5.90 -1.64
CA TYR A 35 6.24 4.51 -1.41
C TYR A 35 5.50 3.95 -2.60
N ILE A 36 5.61 2.64 -2.79
CA ILE A 36 4.88 1.87 -3.79
C ILE A 36 3.76 1.11 -3.10
N LEU A 37 2.52 1.41 -3.48
CA LEU A 37 1.35 0.67 -3.09
C LEU A 37 1.14 -0.47 -4.08
N LYS A 38 0.99 -1.70 -3.57
CA LYS A 38 0.64 -2.88 -4.35
C LYS A 38 -0.64 -3.50 -3.82
N ILE A 39 -1.63 -3.64 -4.69
CA ILE A 39 -2.91 -4.26 -4.38
C ILE A 39 -3.05 -5.51 -5.25
N ARG A 40 -3.29 -6.66 -4.60
CA ARG A 40 -3.65 -7.90 -5.29
C ARG A 40 -5.13 -8.16 -5.07
N TRP A 41 -5.88 -8.33 -6.16
CA TRP A 41 -7.31 -8.68 -6.13
C TRP A 41 -7.56 -9.82 -7.11
N GLY A 42 -7.82 -11.02 -6.57
CA GLY A 42 -7.89 -12.23 -7.38
C GLY A 42 -6.58 -12.43 -8.14
N ASN A 43 -6.66 -12.54 -9.47
CA ASN A 43 -5.49 -12.68 -10.34
C ASN A 43 -4.90 -11.33 -10.79
N ASN A 44 -5.52 -10.21 -10.42
CA ASN A 44 -5.06 -8.89 -10.80
C ASN A 44 -4.09 -8.33 -9.76
N VAL A 45 -3.05 -7.64 -10.26
CA VAL A 45 -2.14 -6.86 -9.43
C VAL A 45 -2.12 -5.44 -9.96
N VAL A 46 -2.38 -4.48 -9.09
CA VAL A 46 -2.37 -3.05 -9.38
C VAL A 46 -1.31 -2.38 -8.52
N TYR A 47 -0.61 -1.41 -9.12
CA TYR A 47 0.42 -0.63 -8.46
C TYR A 47 0.03 0.86 -8.43
N GLY A 48 0.40 1.54 -7.35
CA GLY A 48 0.23 2.98 -7.19
C GLY A 48 1.46 3.60 -6.54
N LYS A 49 1.72 4.88 -6.81
CA LYS A 49 2.76 5.67 -6.14
C LYS A 49 2.11 6.51 -5.04
N VAL A 50 2.66 6.44 -3.84
CA VAL A 50 2.25 7.27 -2.70
C VAL A 50 3.41 8.21 -2.38
N MET A 51 3.11 9.51 -2.27
CA MET A 51 4.09 10.52 -1.86
C MET A 51 3.64 11.08 -0.51
N LYS A 52 4.50 10.96 0.49
CA LYS A 52 4.29 11.53 1.81
C LYS A 52 5.26 12.69 1.99
N GLU A 53 4.70 13.87 2.24
CA GLU A 53 5.44 15.08 2.59
C GLU A 53 5.72 15.13 4.10
#